data_AF-A0A8T4UBI1-F1
#
_entry.id   AF-A0A8T4UBI1-F1
#
_cell.length_a   1.000
_cell.length_b   1.000
_cell.length_c   1.000
_cell.angle_alpha   90.00
_cell.angle_beta   90.00
_cell.angle_gamma   90.00
#
_symmetry.space_group_name_H-M   'P 1'
#
loop_
_entity.id
_entity.type
_entity.pdbx_description
1 polymer ?
#
loop_
_entity_poly.entity_id
_entity_poly.type
_entity_poly.pdbx_seq_one_letter_code
_entity_poly.pdbx_strand_id
1 'polypeptide(L)'
;MMETKDFVSGFIGFALAVLGALPLLAKVAPSSMPPWFSLSWFPVQIAAYILAVAGFYLMINSVIEITNSNSIGWMSFLIAVIVMAVGILQVLHKFNIGPDFFELKFIKDTFYYVIFLVQGIFLMIAMFAMEL
;
A
#
# COMPACT_ATOMS: atom_id res chain seq x y z
N MET A 1 -10.05 -22.38 8.86
CA MET A 1 -10.56 -22.53 7.48
C MET A 1 -10.69 -21.13 6.96
N MET A 2 -9.92 -20.76 5.92
CA MET A 2 -9.81 -19.38 5.51
C MET A 2 -11.18 -18.84 5.12
N GLU A 3 -11.53 -17.69 5.67
CA GLU A 3 -12.76 -17.00 5.35
C GLU A 3 -12.59 -16.22 4.03
N THR A 4 -13.70 -15.92 3.36
CA THR A 4 -13.67 -15.14 2.11
C THR A 4 -12.94 -13.79 2.28
N LYS A 5 -13.03 -13.16 3.45
CA LYS A 5 -12.36 -11.90 3.76
C LYS A 5 -10.83 -12.01 3.73
N ASP A 6 -10.29 -13.19 4.05
CA ASP A 6 -8.85 -13.46 4.09
C ASP A 6 -8.32 -13.51 2.65
N PHE A 7 -9.03 -14.21 1.76
CA PHE A 7 -8.72 -14.24 0.33
C PHE A 7 -8.80 -12.86 -0.33
N VAL A 8 -9.78 -12.03 0.07
CA VAL A 8 -9.86 -10.64 -0.40
C VAL A 8 -8.61 -9.85 0.03
N SER A 9 -8.17 -10.02 1.27
CA SER A 9 -6.93 -9.40 1.76
C SER A 9 -5.71 -9.85 0.96
N GLY A 10 -5.58 -11.15 0.72
CA GLY A 10 -4.50 -11.70 -0.10
C GLY A 10 -4.51 -11.19 -1.54
N PHE A 11 -5.68 -11.12 -2.17
CA PHE A 11 -5.81 -10.64 -3.54
C PHE A 11 -5.49 -9.15 -3.68
N ILE A 12 -6.03 -8.31 -2.78
CA ILE A 12 -5.71 -6.88 -2.74
C ILE A 12 -4.21 -6.70 -2.47
N GLY A 13 -3.67 -7.45 -1.51
CA GLY A 13 -2.25 -7.44 -1.19
C GLY A 13 -1.37 -7.78 -2.39
N PHE A 14 -1.72 -8.83 -3.13
CA PHE A 14 -1.03 -9.22 -4.35
C PHE A 14 -1.09 -8.13 -5.42
N ALA A 15 -2.26 -7.54 -5.66
CA ALA A 15 -2.41 -6.46 -6.63
C ALA A 15 -1.53 -5.24 -6.28
N LEU A 16 -1.52 -4.82 -5.01
CA LEU A 16 -0.66 -3.72 -4.54
C LEU A 16 0.82 -4.07 -4.65
N ALA A 17 1.19 -5.30 -4.29
CA ALA A 17 2.57 -5.78 -4.40
C ALA A 17 3.05 -5.73 -5.85
N VAL A 18 2.22 -6.13 -6.82
CA VAL A 18 2.52 -6.04 -8.25
C VAL A 18 2.64 -4.59 -8.71
N LEU A 19 1.69 -3.73 -8.31
CA LEU A 19 1.72 -2.29 -8.63
C LEU A 19 2.95 -1.58 -8.06
N GLY A 20 3.52 -2.06 -6.96
CA GLY A 20 4.79 -1.57 -6.40
C GLY A 20 6.02 -2.21 -7.06
N ALA A 21 6.04 -3.53 -7.21
CA ALA A 21 7.22 -4.28 -7.66
C ALA A 21 7.56 -4.01 -9.13
N LEU A 22 6.57 -4.00 -10.03
CA LEU A 22 6.82 -3.82 -11.47
C LEU A 22 7.57 -2.51 -11.79
N PRO A 23 7.10 -1.33 -11.35
CA PRO A 23 7.80 -0.08 -11.64
C PRO A 23 9.13 0.03 -10.88
N LEU A 24 9.29 -0.62 -9.73
CA LEU A 24 10.60 -0.72 -9.06
C LEU A 24 11.60 -1.53 -9.89
N LEU A 25 11.20 -2.68 -10.42
CA LEU A 25 12.04 -3.50 -11.29
C LEU A 25 12.43 -2.75 -12.56
N ALA A 26 11.50 -2.00 -13.17
CA ALA A 26 11.80 -1.14 -14.31
C ALA A 26 12.83 -0.04 -13.98
N LYS A 27 12.86 0.47 -12.75
CA LYS A 27 13.85 1.46 -12.30
C LYS A 27 15.23 0.86 -12.03
N VAL A 28 15.29 -0.36 -11.52
CA VAL A 28 16.56 -1.03 -11.19
C VAL A 28 17.24 -1.62 -12.44
N ALA A 29 16.46 -2.13 -13.40
CA ALA A 29 16.98 -2.76 -14.61
C ALA A 29 16.28 -2.25 -15.90
N PRO A 30 16.36 -0.94 -16.21
CA PRO A 30 15.56 -0.31 -17.26
C PRO A 30 15.81 -0.89 -18.67
N SER A 31 17.02 -1.38 -18.96
CA SER A 31 17.36 -1.97 -20.26
C SER A 31 16.92 -3.43 -20.43
N SER A 32 16.60 -4.12 -19.34
CA SER A 32 16.26 -5.55 -19.35
C SER A 32 14.77 -5.81 -19.13
N MET A 33 13.99 -4.78 -18.81
CA MET A 33 12.57 -4.90 -18.50
C MET A 33 11.69 -4.48 -19.68
N PRO A 34 10.58 -5.19 -19.93
CA PRO A 34 9.59 -4.75 -20.90
C PRO A 34 9.04 -3.35 -20.57
N PRO A 35 8.76 -2.49 -21.57
CA PRO A 35 8.30 -1.11 -21.34
C PRO A 35 7.06 -0.99 -20.44
N TRP A 36 6.19 -2.00 -20.48
CA TRP A 36 4.95 -2.03 -19.71
C TRP A 36 5.16 -2.19 -18.19
N PHE A 37 6.36 -2.58 -17.72
CA PHE A 37 6.67 -2.64 -16.28
C PHE A 37 6.69 -1.25 -15.63
N SER A 38 6.94 -0.19 -16.41
CA SER A 38 6.93 1.19 -15.91
C SER A 38 5.55 1.68 -15.48
N LEU A 39 4.47 0.96 -15.86
CA LEU A 39 3.08 1.31 -15.59
C LEU A 39 2.77 2.78 -15.93
N SER A 40 3.20 3.25 -17.10
CA SER A 40 2.99 4.63 -17.55
C SER A 40 1.51 5.06 -17.62
N TRP A 41 0.59 4.10 -17.70
CA TRP A 41 -0.85 4.30 -17.64
C TRP A 41 -1.40 4.50 -16.22
N PHE A 42 -0.60 4.26 -15.18
CA PHE A 42 -0.98 4.34 -13.78
C PHE A 42 -0.40 5.61 -13.13
N PRO A 43 -1.13 6.75 -13.19
CA PRO A 43 -0.66 8.01 -12.66
C PRO A 43 -0.54 8.00 -11.13
N VAL A 44 0.48 8.66 -10.60
CA VAL A 44 0.72 8.84 -9.15
C VAL A 44 -0.50 9.44 -8.44
N GLN A 45 -1.30 10.23 -9.16
CA GLN A 45 -2.55 10.78 -8.65
C GLN A 45 -3.54 9.67 -8.27
N ILE A 46 -3.70 8.63 -9.08
CA ILE A 46 -4.58 7.50 -8.73
C ILE A 46 -3.97 6.68 -7.59
N ALA A 47 -2.64 6.56 -7.60
CA ALA A 47 -1.88 5.87 -6.57
C ALA A 47 -2.17 6.43 -5.16
N ALA A 48 -2.25 7.74 -4.98
CA ALA A 48 -2.56 8.36 -3.68
C ALA A 48 -3.93 7.93 -3.10
N TYR A 49 -4.96 7.81 -3.94
CA TYR A 49 -6.29 7.36 -3.52
C TYR A 49 -6.28 5.89 -3.11
N ILE A 50 -5.64 5.04 -3.93
CA ILE A 50 -5.52 3.62 -3.63
C ILE A 50 -4.74 3.41 -2.33
N LEU A 51 -3.67 4.17 -2.13
CA LEU A 51 -2.82 4.09 -0.94
C LEU A 51 -3.57 4.51 0.33
N ALA A 52 -4.44 5.52 0.25
CA ALA A 52 -5.33 5.90 1.36
C ALA A 52 -6.34 4.78 1.70
N VAL A 53 -7.04 4.24 0.69
CA VAL A 53 -8.05 3.18 0.88
C VAL A 53 -7.42 1.87 1.34
N ALA A 54 -6.33 1.46 0.72
CA ALA A 54 -5.57 0.28 1.11
C ALA A 54 -4.96 0.45 2.50
N GLY A 55 -4.55 1.68 2.87
CA GLY A 55 -4.00 1.99 4.20
C GLY A 55 -5.04 1.78 5.27
N PHE A 56 -6.24 2.32 5.03
CA PHE A 56 -7.39 2.10 5.89
C PHE A 56 -7.79 0.61 5.97
N TYR A 57 -7.77 -0.11 4.84
CA TYR A 57 -8.09 -1.53 4.82
C TYR A 57 -7.07 -2.38 5.61
N LEU A 58 -5.77 -2.12 5.42
CA LEU A 58 -4.72 -2.77 6.22
C LEU A 58 -4.86 -2.42 7.71
N MET A 59 -5.26 -1.20 8.06
CA MET A 59 -5.48 -0.80 9.44
C MET A 59 -6.60 -1.63 10.08
N ILE A 60 -7.72 -1.86 9.37
CA ILE A 60 -8.80 -2.73 9.84
C ILE A 60 -8.29 -4.15 10.08
N ASN A 61 -7.59 -4.75 9.12
CA ASN A 61 -7.03 -6.09 9.26
C ASN A 61 -6.05 -6.19 10.44
N SER A 62 -5.23 -5.15 10.62
CA SER A 62 -4.27 -5.09 11.72
C SER A 62 -4.95 -5.04 13.09
N VAL A 63 -6.09 -4.36 13.22
CA VAL A 63 -6.88 -4.36 14.46
C VAL A 63 -7.42 -5.76 14.75
N ILE A 64 -7.89 -6.48 13.73
CA ILE A 64 -8.37 -7.87 13.88
C ILE A 64 -7.22 -8.78 14.34
N GLU A 65 -6.04 -8.65 13.72
CA GLU A 65 -4.83 -9.39 14.13
C GLU A 65 -4.44 -9.11 15.59
N ILE A 66 -4.46 -7.83 16.01
CA ILE A 66 -4.19 -7.44 17.40
C ILE A 66 -5.20 -8.10 18.36
N THR A 67 -6.48 -8.12 18.00
CA THR A 67 -7.52 -8.76 18.83
C THR A 67 -7.34 -10.28 18.94
N ASN A 68 -6.73 -10.92 17.93
CA ASN A 68 -6.36 -12.33 17.94
C ASN A 68 -5.03 -12.59 18.68
N SER A 69 -4.48 -11.61 19.42
CA SER A 69 -3.20 -11.71 20.14
C SER A 69 -1.97 -11.97 19.24
N ASN A 70 -2.06 -11.64 17.96
CA ASN A 70 -0.94 -11.72 17.04
C ASN A 70 -0.05 -10.46 17.16
N SER A 71 1.22 -10.63 17.54
CA SER A 71 2.16 -9.53 17.70
C SER A 71 2.48 -8.79 16.40
N ILE A 72 2.33 -9.46 15.24
CA ILE A 72 2.51 -8.85 13.92
C ILE A 72 1.48 -7.74 13.69
N GLY A 73 0.27 -7.87 14.25
CA GLY A 73 -0.81 -6.90 14.09
C GLY A 73 -0.45 -5.48 14.53
N TRP A 74 0.37 -5.32 15.59
CA TRP A 74 0.83 -3.99 16.02
C TRP A 74 1.77 -3.32 15.01
N MET A 75 2.64 -4.10 14.37
CA MET A 75 3.55 -3.60 13.33
C MET A 75 2.76 -3.25 12.07
N SER A 76 1.86 -4.14 11.64
CA SER A 76 0.93 -3.90 10.52
C SER A 76 0.12 -2.63 10.75
N PHE A 77 -0.39 -2.42 11.97
CA PHE A 77 -1.20 -1.25 12.33
C PHE A 77 -0.41 0.05 12.22
N LEU A 78 0.81 0.09 12.77
CA LEU A 78 1.65 1.28 12.69
C LEU A 78 1.96 1.67 11.24
N ILE A 79 2.30 0.68 10.42
CA ILE A 79 2.56 0.88 8.99
C ILE A 79 1.28 1.36 8.28
N ALA A 80 0.14 0.75 8.58
CA ALA A 80 -1.15 1.14 8.02
C ALA A 80 -1.50 2.59 8.30
N VAL A 81 -1.29 3.06 9.55
CA VAL A 81 -1.54 4.46 9.94
C VAL A 81 -0.64 5.42 9.17
N ILE A 82 0.66 5.12 9.06
CA ILE A 82 1.61 5.98 8.32
C ILE A 82 1.23 6.04 6.84
N VAL A 83 0.96 4.89 6.23
CA VAL A 83 0.59 4.81 4.81
C VAL A 83 -0.74 5.52 4.55
N MET A 84 -1.75 5.28 5.39
CA MET A 84 -3.03 5.97 5.32
C MET A 84 -2.85 7.48 5.43
N ALA A 85 -2.05 7.97 6.39
CA ALA A 85 -1.75 9.39 6.52
C ALA A 85 -1.08 9.96 5.27
N VAL A 86 -0.07 9.28 4.72
CA VAL A 86 0.59 9.69 3.46
C VAL A 86 -0.40 9.79 2.31
N GLY A 87 -1.33 8.84 2.18
CA GLY A 87 -2.38 8.86 1.15
C GLY A 87 -3.38 9.99 1.36
N ILE A 88 -3.91 10.14 2.59
CA ILE A 88 -4.90 11.17 2.94
C ILE A 88 -4.34 12.56 2.73
N LEU A 89 -3.12 12.85 3.20
CA LEU A 89 -2.51 14.18 3.05
C LEU A 89 -2.46 14.62 1.59
N GLN A 90 -2.05 13.73 0.69
CA GLN A 90 -2.00 14.03 -0.74
C GLN A 90 -3.38 14.19 -1.36
N VAL A 91 -4.36 13.40 -0.92
CA VAL A 91 -5.75 13.57 -1.36
C VAL A 91 -6.27 14.94 -0.92
N LEU A 92 -6.06 15.33 0.33
CA LEU A 92 -6.46 16.65 0.85
C LEU A 92 -5.83 17.79 0.05
N HIS A 93 -4.53 17.70 -0.24
CA HIS A 93 -3.83 18.71 -1.03
C HIS A 93 -4.47 18.90 -2.42
N LYS A 94 -4.89 17.82 -3.09
CA LYS A 94 -5.56 17.92 -4.41
C LYS A 94 -6.89 18.68 -4.37
N PHE A 95 -7.57 18.66 -3.23
CA PHE A 95 -8.79 19.45 -3.03
C PHE A 95 -8.48 20.87 -2.54
N ASN A 96 -7.22 21.30 -2.56
CA ASN A 96 -6.72 22.55 -2.00
C ASN A 96 -7.04 22.68 -0.50
N ILE A 97 -7.07 21.55 0.21
CA ILE A 97 -7.32 21.49 1.66
C ILE A 97 -5.97 21.29 2.36
N GLY A 98 -5.58 22.29 3.15
CA GLY A 98 -4.37 22.24 3.96
C GLY A 98 -3.15 22.92 3.32
N PRO A 99 -2.00 22.88 4.00
CA PRO A 99 -0.76 23.54 3.59
C PRO A 99 -0.02 22.79 2.46
N ASP A 100 0.84 23.50 1.72
CA ASP A 100 1.58 22.98 0.56
C ASP A 100 2.46 21.75 0.87
N PHE A 101 2.88 21.56 2.12
CA PHE A 101 3.66 20.38 2.49
C PHE A 101 2.85 19.07 2.41
N PHE A 102 1.52 19.14 2.35
CA PHE A 102 0.62 17.98 2.16
C PHE A 102 0.79 17.33 0.77
N GLU A 103 1.34 18.06 -0.20
CA GLU A 103 1.70 17.49 -1.51
C GLU A 103 2.80 16.43 -1.38
N LEU A 104 3.56 16.45 -0.29
CA LEU A 104 4.69 15.54 -0.03
C LEU A 104 5.69 15.52 -1.19
N LYS A 105 6.00 16.67 -1.81
CA LYS A 105 6.95 16.81 -2.95
C LYS A 105 8.32 16.16 -2.73
N PHE A 106 8.72 15.98 -1.48
CA PHE A 106 9.98 15.32 -1.11
C PHE A 106 9.93 13.80 -1.31
N ILE A 107 8.74 13.19 -1.38
CA ILE A 107 8.54 11.77 -1.65
C ILE A 107 8.59 11.56 -3.16
N LYS A 108 9.70 11.00 -3.65
CA LYS A 108 9.85 10.60 -5.05
C LYS A 108 8.91 9.44 -5.38
N ASP A 109 8.48 9.30 -6.64
CA ASP A 109 7.64 8.18 -7.12
C ASP A 109 8.15 6.80 -6.69
N THR A 110 9.48 6.62 -6.59
CA THR A 110 10.09 5.39 -6.10
C THR A 110 9.59 5.00 -4.71
N PHE A 111 9.42 5.96 -3.81
CA PHE A 111 8.93 5.68 -2.45
C PHE A 111 7.46 5.22 -2.46
N TYR A 112 6.62 5.74 -3.36
CA TYR A 112 5.26 5.22 -3.51
C TYR A 112 5.28 3.76 -3.89
N TYR A 113 6.08 3.38 -4.87
CA TYR A 113 6.17 1.98 -5.29
C TYR A 113 6.68 1.07 -4.17
N VAL A 114 7.60 1.55 -3.33
CA VAL A 114 8.02 0.83 -2.12
C VAL A 114 6.87 0.70 -1.12
N ILE A 115 6.10 1.77 -0.88
CA ILE A 115 4.95 1.72 0.02
C ILE A 115 3.91 0.71 -0.48
N PHE A 116 3.56 0.74 -1.77
CA PHE A 116 2.66 -0.23 -2.40
C PHE A 116 3.14 -1.67 -2.22
N LEU A 117 4.44 -1.91 -2.43
CA LEU A 117 5.05 -3.22 -2.25
C LEU A 117 4.94 -3.70 -0.80
N VAL A 118 5.38 -2.87 0.14
CA VAL A 118 5.36 -3.19 1.58
C VAL A 118 3.93 -3.44 2.03
N GLN A 119 3.01 -2.52 1.74
CA GLN A 119 1.60 -2.65 2.08
C GLN A 119 0.97 -3.91 1.48
N GLY A 120 1.29 -4.22 0.23
CA GLY A 120 0.83 -5.42 -0.44
C GLY A 120 1.30 -6.69 0.28
N ILE A 121 2.56 -6.73 0.70
CA ILE A 121 3.13 -7.82 1.49
C ILE A 121 2.40 -7.97 2.83
N PHE A 122 2.17 -6.87 3.55
CA PHE A 122 1.45 -6.93 4.82
C PHE A 122 0.01 -7.43 4.68
N LEU A 123 -0.71 -7.04 3.64
CA LEU A 123 -2.05 -7.57 3.37
C LEU A 123 -2.04 -9.05 2.96
N MET A 124 -1.01 -9.51 2.25
CA MET A 124 -0.82 -10.93 1.97
C MET A 124 -0.48 -11.72 3.24
N ILE A 125 0.30 -11.15 4.17
CA ILE A 125 0.57 -11.74 5.47
C ILE A 125 -0.72 -11.80 6.30
N ALA A 126 -1.54 -10.75 6.28
CA ALA A 126 -2.81 -10.69 6.98
C ALA A 126 -3.75 -11.86 6.61
N MET A 127 -3.75 -12.28 5.33
CA MET A 127 -4.50 -13.45 4.88
C MET A 127 -4.17 -14.72 5.67
N PHE A 128 -2.92 -14.91 6.08
CA PHE A 128 -2.49 -16.07 6.86
C PHE A 128 -2.54 -15.81 8.37
N ALA A 129 -2.31 -14.56 8.78
CA ALA A 129 -2.18 -14.17 10.18
C ALA A 129 -3.52 -14.16 10.94
N MET A 130 -4.65 -14.07 10.25
CA MET A 130 -5.98 -14.09 10.86
C MET A 130 -6.44 -15.48 11.32
N GLU A 131 -5.79 -16.55 10.86
CA GLU A 131 -6.08 -17.95 11.25
C GLU A 131 -5.19 -18.51 12.37
N LEU A 132 -4.12 -17.78 12.72
CA LEU A 132 -3.15 -18.16 13.75
C LEU A 132 -3.56 -17.65 15.13
#